data_AF-A0A6N8G3L0-F1
#
_entry.id   AF-A0A6N8G3L0-F1
#
_cell.length_a   1.000
_cell.length_b   1.000
_cell.length_c   1.000
_cell.angle_alpha   90.00
_cell.angle_beta   90.00
_cell.angle_gamma   90.00
#
_symmetry.space_group_name_H-M   'P 1'
#
loop_
_entity.id
_entity.type
_entity.pdbx_description
1 polymer ?
#
loop_
_entity_poly.entity_id
_entity_poly.type
_entity_poly.pdbx_seq_one_letter_code
_entity_poly.pdbx_strand_id
1 'polypeptide(L)'
;MLRVASNSTQERWLIERYHYTLKSGCGIEKLQLETARRINMTLATYSIVAWRLLWLTYEARANPDLSCDLGLETCQWQSLCATMSKNPTPSKQPPYLREAVRMIATVGGFLGRKGDGELGVKTIWRGLRRLHDIAATWKLVHQVS
;
A
#
# COMPACT_ATOMS: atom_id res chain seq x y z
N MET A 1 -37.29 5.11 3.96
CA MET A 1 -36.61 6.36 3.53
C MET A 1 -35.41 6.71 4.45
N LEU A 2 -34.65 5.72 4.94
CA LEU A 2 -33.54 5.94 5.92
C LEU A 2 -32.21 5.24 5.57
N ARG A 3 -32.01 4.81 4.32
CA ARG A 3 -30.73 4.22 3.86
C ARG A 3 -29.80 5.20 3.13
N VAL A 4 -30.22 6.45 2.91
CA VAL A 4 -29.43 7.43 2.16
C VAL A 4 -28.48 8.23 3.07
N ALA A 5 -28.83 8.43 4.35
CA ALA A 5 -28.03 9.24 5.28
C ALA A 5 -26.78 8.54 5.85
N SER A 6 -26.69 7.21 5.79
CA SER A 6 -25.50 6.47 6.25
C SER A 6 -24.33 6.55 5.27
N ASN A 7 -24.63 6.66 3.96
CA ASN A 7 -23.61 6.62 2.92
C ASN A 7 -22.87 7.95 2.78
N SER A 8 -23.58 9.09 2.93
CA SER A 8 -22.98 10.43 2.79
C SER A 8 -21.86 10.72 3.80
N THR A 9 -21.98 10.20 5.02
CA THR A 9 -20.97 10.42 6.07
C THR A 9 -19.74 9.53 5.84
N GLN A 10 -19.92 8.31 5.33
CA GLN A 10 -18.82 7.38 5.04
C GLN A 10 -17.97 7.87 3.85
N GLU A 11 -18.60 8.45 2.84
CA GLU A 11 -17.92 9.05 1.68
C GLU A 11 -17.02 10.23 2.09
N ARG A 12 -17.48 11.08 3.02
CA ARG A 12 -16.66 12.18 3.56
C ARG A 12 -15.38 11.67 4.22
N TRP A 13 -15.47 10.62 5.04
CA TRP A 13 -14.30 10.04 5.70
C TRP A 13 -13.30 9.44 4.71
N LEU A 14 -13.76 8.87 3.58
CA LEU A 14 -12.88 8.37 2.52
C LEU A 14 -12.12 9.52 1.85
N ILE A 15 -12.80 10.63 1.56
CA ILE A 15 -12.17 11.85 1.01
C ILE A 15 -11.13 12.41 1.98
N GLU A 16 -11.45 12.52 3.26
CA GLU A 16 -10.52 12.97 4.29
C GLU A 16 -9.29 12.04 4.39
N ARG A 17 -9.51 10.73 4.31
CA ARG A 17 -8.43 9.74 4.30
C ARG A 17 -7.57 9.83 3.04
N TYR A 18 -8.16 10.15 1.90
CA TYR A 18 -7.45 10.40 0.65
C TYR A 18 -6.53 11.62 0.74
N HIS A 19 -7.05 12.75 1.20
CA HIS A 19 -6.22 13.94 1.43
C HIS A 19 -5.14 13.70 2.49
N TYR A 20 -5.46 12.96 3.56
CA TYR A 20 -4.46 12.55 4.55
C TYR A 20 -3.33 11.71 3.92
N THR A 21 -3.69 10.79 3.01
CA THR A 21 -2.71 9.96 2.29
C THR A 21 -1.79 10.81 1.43
N LEU A 22 -2.34 11.74 0.65
CA LEU A 22 -1.55 12.66 -0.20
C LEU A 22 -0.59 13.52 0.62
N LYS A 23 -1.09 14.15 1.68
CA LYS A 23 -0.34 15.11 2.50
C LYS A 23 0.65 14.41 3.43
N SER A 24 0.13 13.55 4.30
CA SER A 24 0.89 12.95 5.40
C SER A 24 1.53 11.61 5.05
N GLY A 25 0.97 10.85 4.11
CA GLY A 25 1.55 9.60 3.62
C GLY A 25 2.65 9.88 2.59
N CYS A 26 2.25 10.40 1.44
CA CYS A 26 3.14 10.62 0.31
C CYS A 26 3.99 11.90 0.43
N GLY A 27 3.63 12.83 1.32
CA GLY A 27 4.46 14.00 1.62
C GLY A 27 4.46 15.07 0.55
N ILE A 28 3.38 15.22 -0.23
CA ILE A 28 3.34 16.13 -1.39
C ILE A 28 3.65 17.59 -1.03
N GLU A 29 3.24 18.04 0.15
CA GLU A 29 3.47 19.41 0.65
C GLU A 29 4.97 19.71 0.91
N LYS A 30 5.81 18.67 1.03
CA LYS A 30 7.25 18.81 1.23
C LYS A 30 8.02 19.09 -0.06
N LEU A 31 7.40 18.91 -1.23
CA LEU A 31 8.06 19.09 -2.52
C LEU A 31 8.26 20.57 -2.91
N GLN A 32 7.58 21.51 -2.22
CA GLN A 32 7.77 22.96 -2.34
C GLN A 32 7.92 23.44 -3.80
N LEU A 33 7.03 22.98 -4.67
CA LEU A 33 7.12 23.25 -6.11
C LEU A 33 6.67 24.69 -6.43
N GLU A 34 7.51 25.43 -7.15
CA GLU A 34 7.33 26.87 -7.36
C GLU A 34 6.38 27.24 -8.52
N THR A 35 6.01 26.28 -9.38
CA THR A 35 5.17 26.56 -10.55
C THR A 35 3.89 25.75 -10.56
N ALA A 36 2.78 26.39 -10.93
CA ALA A 36 1.45 25.77 -11.02
C ALA A 36 1.46 24.49 -11.88
N ARG A 37 2.20 24.51 -13.00
CA ARG A 37 2.34 23.33 -13.87
C ARG A 37 2.99 22.13 -13.15
N ARG A 38 4.09 22.35 -12.42
CA ARG A 38 4.75 21.28 -11.66
C ARG A 38 3.86 20.76 -10.54
N ILE A 39 3.16 21.65 -9.84
CA ILE A 39 2.18 21.28 -8.81
C ILE A 39 1.11 20.37 -9.41
N ASN A 40 0.51 20.74 -10.56
CA ASN A 40 -0.55 19.96 -11.20
C ASN A 40 -0.07 18.56 -11.62
N MET A 41 1.11 18.47 -12.25
CA MET A 41 1.68 17.19 -12.68
C MET A 41 1.98 16.28 -11.48
N THR A 42 2.59 16.82 -10.43
CA THR A 42 2.87 16.07 -9.21
C THR A 42 1.58 15.64 -8.53
N LEU A 43 0.59 16.53 -8.43
CA LEU A 43 -0.70 16.21 -7.85
C LEU A 43 -1.38 15.06 -8.60
N ALA A 44 -1.37 15.08 -9.93
CA ALA A 44 -1.94 14.01 -10.75
C ALA A 44 -1.26 12.65 -10.47
N THR A 45 0.09 12.61 -10.49
CA THR A 45 0.84 11.37 -10.22
C THR A 45 0.58 10.85 -8.81
N TYR A 46 0.66 11.71 -7.81
CA TYR A 46 0.45 11.33 -6.41
C TYR A 46 -0.99 10.94 -6.12
N SER A 47 -1.96 11.49 -6.86
CA SER A 47 -3.37 11.12 -6.77
C SER A 47 -3.60 9.64 -7.09
N ILE A 48 -2.96 9.15 -8.17
CA ILE A 48 -3.04 7.73 -8.57
C ILE A 48 -2.42 6.84 -7.50
N VAL A 49 -1.26 7.23 -6.96
CA VAL A 49 -0.56 6.46 -5.91
C VAL A 49 -1.39 6.42 -4.62
N ALA A 50 -1.96 7.55 -4.19
CA ALA A 50 -2.80 7.64 -3.01
C ALA A 50 -4.06 6.80 -3.14
N TRP A 51 -4.72 6.85 -4.31
CA TRP A 51 -5.87 6.01 -4.60
C TRP A 51 -5.52 4.52 -4.54
N ARG A 52 -4.44 4.09 -5.21
CA ARG A 52 -4.03 2.68 -5.19
C ARG A 52 -3.69 2.18 -3.80
N LEU A 53 -3.03 3.00 -2.98
CA LEU A 53 -2.71 2.67 -1.60
C LEU A 53 -3.98 2.48 -0.76
N LEU A 54 -4.95 3.38 -0.90
CA LEU A 54 -6.22 3.28 -0.19
C LEU A 54 -7.02 2.08 -0.65
N TRP A 55 -7.11 1.87 -1.96
CA TRP A 55 -7.76 0.69 -2.53
C TRP A 55 -7.16 -0.57 -1.94
N LEU A 56 -5.84 -0.74 -1.97
CA LEU A 56 -5.17 -1.91 -1.40
C LEU A 56 -5.47 -2.08 0.11
N THR A 57 -5.53 -0.98 0.85
CA THR A 57 -5.82 -0.98 2.29
C THR A 57 -7.26 -1.42 2.58
N TYR A 58 -8.23 -0.90 1.83
CA TYR A 58 -9.64 -1.21 2.04
C TYR A 58 -10.01 -2.57 1.47
N GLU A 59 -9.45 -2.96 0.33
CA GLU A 59 -9.67 -4.27 -0.29
C GLU A 59 -9.20 -5.38 0.65
N ALA A 60 -8.02 -5.24 1.28
CA ALA A 60 -7.51 -6.19 2.26
C ALA A 60 -8.39 -6.32 3.53
N ARG A 61 -9.22 -5.31 3.82
CA ARG A 61 -10.17 -5.34 4.95
C ARG A 61 -11.50 -5.94 4.54
N ALA A 62 -12.00 -5.56 3.36
CA ALA A 62 -13.30 -6.01 2.86
C ALA A 62 -13.24 -7.48 2.42
N ASN A 63 -12.17 -7.85 1.70
CA ASN A 63 -12.00 -9.14 1.07
C ASN A 63 -10.62 -9.73 1.44
N PRO A 64 -10.42 -10.13 2.70
CA PRO A 64 -9.12 -10.51 3.23
C PRO A 64 -8.52 -11.76 2.57
N ASP A 65 -9.39 -12.68 2.12
CA ASP A 65 -9.04 -14.01 1.59
C ASP A 65 -8.80 -14.01 0.07
N LEU A 66 -8.83 -12.84 -0.58
CA LEU A 66 -8.43 -12.75 -2.00
C LEU A 66 -6.94 -13.01 -2.16
N SER A 67 -6.54 -13.53 -3.32
CA SER A 67 -5.12 -13.63 -3.68
C SER A 67 -4.50 -12.23 -3.79
N CYS A 68 -3.28 -12.07 -3.27
CA CYS A 68 -2.56 -10.81 -3.40
C CYS A 68 -2.12 -10.48 -4.84
N ASP A 69 -2.16 -11.45 -5.77
CA ASP A 69 -1.88 -11.25 -7.20
C ASP A 69 -2.80 -10.20 -7.84
N LEU A 70 -3.97 -9.93 -7.25
CA LEU A 70 -4.87 -8.87 -7.70
C LEU A 70 -4.21 -7.48 -7.66
N GLY A 71 -3.34 -7.24 -6.67
CA GLY A 71 -2.75 -5.93 -6.39
C GLY A 71 -1.24 -5.87 -6.50
N LEU A 72 -0.55 -7.01 -6.48
CA LEU A 72 0.91 -7.14 -6.47
C LEU A 72 1.38 -8.03 -7.61
N GLU A 73 2.45 -7.62 -8.27
CA GLU A 73 3.13 -8.48 -9.25
C GLU A 73 3.75 -9.71 -8.58
N THR A 74 3.96 -10.78 -9.34
CA THR A 74 4.59 -12.02 -8.86
C THR A 74 5.91 -11.78 -8.13
N CYS A 75 6.80 -11.00 -8.74
CA CYS A 75 8.07 -10.61 -8.11
C CYS A 75 7.89 -9.83 -6.80
N GLN A 76 6.83 -9.03 -6.66
CA GLN A 76 6.59 -8.22 -5.48
C GLN A 76 6.18 -9.12 -4.32
N TRP A 77 5.13 -9.92 -4.46
CA TRP A 77 4.72 -10.76 -3.35
C TRP A 77 5.73 -11.89 -3.04
N GLN A 78 6.44 -12.42 -4.05
CA GLN A 78 7.49 -13.42 -3.82
C GLN A 78 8.65 -12.84 -3.02
N SER A 79 9.18 -11.69 -3.45
CA SER A 79 10.28 -11.02 -2.75
C SER A 79 9.87 -10.57 -1.34
N LEU A 80 8.62 -10.14 -1.17
CA LEU A 80 8.05 -9.85 0.14
C LEU A 80 8.04 -11.08 1.04
N CYS A 81 7.52 -12.22 0.55
CA CYS A 81 7.47 -13.48 1.29
C CYS A 81 8.88 -13.96 1.66
N ALA A 82 9.82 -13.90 0.72
CA ALA A 82 11.21 -14.27 0.96
C ALA A 82 11.85 -13.37 2.04
N THR A 83 11.59 -12.07 2.00
CA THR A 83 12.09 -11.11 3.01
C THR A 83 11.51 -11.38 4.40
N MET A 84 10.22 -11.71 4.49
CA MET A 84 9.55 -11.97 5.78
C MET A 84 9.92 -13.31 6.38
N SER A 85 10.01 -14.35 5.57
CA SER A 85 10.40 -15.70 6.01
C SER A 85 11.92 -15.86 6.18
N LYS A 86 12.72 -14.91 5.68
CA LYS A 86 14.18 -15.02 5.53
C LYS A 86 14.60 -16.30 4.77
N ASN A 87 13.75 -16.75 3.85
CA ASN A 87 13.98 -17.91 3.00
C ASN A 87 14.05 -17.44 1.53
N PRO A 88 15.15 -17.72 0.80
CA PRO A 88 15.26 -17.34 -0.61
C PRO A 88 14.31 -18.11 -1.53
N THR A 89 13.61 -19.14 -1.03
CA THR A 89 12.62 -19.91 -1.79
C THR A 89 11.20 -19.57 -1.32
N PRO A 90 10.52 -18.59 -1.93
CA PRO A 90 9.15 -18.25 -1.57
C PRO A 90 8.19 -19.37 -1.99
N SER A 91 7.03 -19.41 -1.34
CA SER A 91 5.94 -20.31 -1.74
C SER A 91 5.57 -20.10 -3.21
N LYS A 92 5.19 -21.19 -3.89
CA LYS A 92 4.65 -21.12 -5.26
C LYS A 92 3.27 -20.46 -5.31
N GLN A 93 2.55 -20.44 -4.19
CA GLN A 93 1.23 -19.86 -4.11
C GLN A 93 1.29 -18.45 -3.50
N PRO A 94 0.54 -17.50 -4.07
CA PRO A 94 0.41 -16.16 -3.52
C PRO A 94 -0.26 -16.21 -2.14
N PRO A 95 0.21 -15.44 -1.15
CA PRO A 95 -0.48 -15.30 0.12
C PRO A 95 -1.82 -14.57 -0.04
N TYR A 96 -2.63 -14.61 1.01
CA TYR A 96 -3.86 -13.83 1.05
C TYR A 96 -3.57 -12.32 1.07
N LEU A 97 -4.48 -11.53 0.53
CA LEU A 97 -4.34 -10.08 0.39
C LEU A 97 -4.11 -9.42 1.75
N ARG A 98 -4.85 -9.85 2.78
CA ARG A 98 -4.66 -9.36 4.16
C ARG A 98 -3.25 -9.63 4.68
N GLU A 99 -2.73 -10.82 4.44
CA GLU A 99 -1.38 -11.21 4.86
C GLU A 99 -0.32 -10.39 4.13
N ALA A 100 -0.47 -10.25 2.81
CA ALA A 100 0.42 -9.44 1.98
C ALA A 100 0.46 -7.97 2.44
N VAL A 101 -0.70 -7.35 2.66
CA VAL A 101 -0.78 -5.95 3.13
C VAL A 101 -0.21 -5.80 4.54
N ARG A 102 -0.38 -6.81 5.40
CA ARG A 102 0.24 -6.82 6.73
C ARG A 102 1.76 -6.92 6.63
N MET A 103 2.28 -7.80 5.78
CA MET A 103 3.72 -7.92 5.50
C MET A 103 4.30 -6.60 4.95
N ILE A 104 3.61 -5.96 4.00
CA ILE A 104 3.97 -4.63 3.49
C ILE A 104 4.08 -3.63 4.64
N ALA A 105 3.05 -3.56 5.49
CA ALA A 105 3.07 -2.65 6.62
C ALA A 105 4.21 -2.95 7.60
N THR A 106 4.51 -4.23 7.86
CA THR A 106 5.64 -4.67 8.70
C THR A 106 6.98 -4.20 8.14
N VAL A 107 7.21 -4.39 6.83
CA VAL A 107 8.38 -3.81 6.14
C VAL A 107 8.41 -2.29 6.26
N GLY A 108 7.25 -1.64 6.30
CA GLY A 108 7.09 -0.20 6.54
C GLY A 108 7.26 0.27 8.00
N GLY A 109 7.54 -0.65 8.93
CA GLY A 109 7.75 -0.36 10.36
C GLY A 109 6.52 -0.57 11.25
N PHE A 110 5.50 -1.29 10.78
CA PHE A 110 4.39 -1.73 11.63
C PHE A 110 4.85 -2.89 12.53
N LEU A 111 4.67 -2.75 13.85
CA LEU A 111 5.12 -3.75 14.82
C LEU A 111 4.09 -4.85 15.06
N GLY A 112 2.80 -4.56 14.86
CA GLY A 112 1.73 -5.55 15.00
C GLY A 112 1.54 -6.06 16.44
N ARG A 113 1.76 -5.20 17.44
CA ARG A 113 1.55 -5.56 18.85
C ARG A 113 0.05 -5.77 19.12
N LYS A 114 -0.24 -6.55 20.17
CA LYS A 114 -1.62 -6.77 20.62
C LYS A 114 -2.23 -5.42 21.02
N GLY A 115 -3.21 -4.94 20.25
CA GLY A 115 -3.90 -3.67 20.50
C GLY A 115 -3.50 -2.49 19.60
N ASP A 116 -2.51 -2.63 18.71
CA ASP A 116 -2.09 -1.54 17.80
C ASP A 116 -3.19 -1.11 16.80
N GLY A 117 -4.28 -1.88 16.70
CA GLY A 117 -5.40 -1.63 15.81
C GLY A 117 -5.06 -1.91 14.35
N GLU A 118 -5.79 -1.23 13.46
CA GLU A 118 -5.72 -1.42 12.02
C GLU A 118 -4.52 -0.68 11.38
N LEU A 119 -4.03 -1.21 10.26
CA LEU A 119 -2.84 -0.71 9.58
C LEU A 119 -2.96 0.76 9.18
N GLY A 120 -1.94 1.55 9.52
CA GLY A 120 -1.86 2.96 9.16
C GLY A 120 -1.40 3.19 7.72
N VAL A 121 -2.00 4.15 7.04
CA VAL A 121 -1.62 4.58 5.68
C VAL A 121 -0.12 4.88 5.54
N LYS A 122 0.49 5.49 6.57
CA LYS A 122 1.93 5.82 6.59
C LYS A 122 2.82 4.58 6.56
N THR A 123 2.50 3.53 7.31
CA THR A 123 3.31 2.31 7.32
C THR A 123 3.15 1.55 6.02
N ILE A 124 1.94 1.48 5.47
CA ILE A 124 1.70 0.87 4.15
C ILE A 124 2.48 1.63 3.07
N TRP A 125 2.46 2.97 3.06
CA TRP A 125 3.21 3.76 2.07
C TRP A 125 4.72 3.48 2.12
N ARG A 126 5.31 3.51 3.32
CA ARG A 126 6.74 3.19 3.51
C ARG A 126 7.04 1.75 3.09
N GLY A 127 6.14 0.83 3.40
CA GLY A 127 6.20 -0.57 3.04
C GLY A 127 6.23 -0.77 1.53
N LEU A 128 5.30 -0.14 0.80
CA LEU A 128 5.22 -0.21 -0.66
C LEU A 128 6.48 0.36 -1.33
N ARG A 129 7.01 1.46 -0.80
CA ARG A 129 8.27 2.04 -1.31
C ARG A 129 9.43 1.06 -1.14
N ARG A 130 9.60 0.49 0.05
CA ARG A 130 10.63 -0.52 0.32
C ARG A 130 10.43 -1.79 -0.51
N LEU A 131 9.18 -2.21 -0.70
CA LEU A 131 8.84 -3.37 -1.53
C LEU A 131 9.24 -3.14 -2.99
N HIS A 132 9.09 -1.91 -3.51
CA HIS A 132 9.55 -1.59 -4.85
C HIS A 132 11.07 -1.83 -5.00
N ASP A 133 11.85 -1.35 -4.04
CA ASP A 133 13.31 -1.55 -4.02
C ASP A 133 13.66 -3.05 -3.91
N ILE A 134 13.01 -3.77 -2.99
CA ILE A 134 13.19 -5.22 -2.78
C ILE A 134 12.84 -6.02 -4.05
N ALA A 135 11.71 -5.71 -4.70
CA ALA A 135 11.26 -6.39 -5.90
C ALA A 135 12.19 -6.11 -7.10
N ALA A 136 12.75 -4.90 -7.20
CA ALA A 136 13.74 -4.57 -8.21
C ALA A 136 15.00 -5.43 -8.04
N THR A 137 15.53 -5.54 -6.81
CA THR A 137 16.66 -6.43 -6.52
C THR A 137 16.32 -7.90 -6.77
N TRP A 138 15.12 -8.33 -6.40
CA TRP A 138 14.65 -9.70 -6.64
C TRP A 138 14.66 -10.07 -8.12
N LYS A 139 14.15 -9.18 -8.98
CA LYS A 139 14.18 -9.35 -10.44
C LYS A 139 15.61 -9.53 -10.94
N LEU A 140 16.57 -8.73 -10.47
CA LEU A 140 17.97 -8.83 -10.89
C LEU A 140 18.61 -10.17 -10.52
N VAL A 141 18.36 -10.66 -9.30
CA VAL A 141 18.94 -11.93 -8.84
C VAL A 141 18.32 -13.14 -9.56
N HIS A 142 17.02 -13.09 -9.85
CA HIS A 142 16.28 -14.22 -10.44
C HIS A 142 16.14 -14.15 -11.97
N GLN A 143 16.54 -13.06 -12.62
CA GLN A 143 16.68 -13.00 -14.09
C GLN A 143 17.97 -13.66 -14.59
N VAL A 144 18.95 -13.87 -13.71
CA VAL A 144 20.26 -14.44 -14.03
C VAL A 144 20.31 -15.96 -13.76
N SER A 145 19.24 -16.54 -13.23
CA SER A 145 19.09 -17.99 -12.94
C SER A 145 18.13 -18.64 -13.93
#